data_AF-X0UFU4-F1
#
_entry.id   AF-X0UFU4-F1
#
_cell.length_a   1.000
_cell.length_b   1.000
_cell.length_c   1.000
_cell.angle_alpha   90.00
_cell.angle_beta   90.00
_cell.angle_gamma   90.00
#
_symmetry.space_group_name_H-M   'P 1'
#
loop_
_entity.id
_entity.type
_entity.pdbx_description
1 polymer ?
#
loop_
_entity_poly.entity_id
_entity_poly.type
_entity_poly.pdbx_seq_one_letter_code
_entity_poly.pdbx_strand_id
1 'polypeptide(L)'
;GQEMWIYNPKVNRVIKLPPSMMSQAWMGSDFSNNDLAKSDSIIADYTHKITETETHDGKKVYVVKSMPKPEAPVVWGMQKLRIREDHVFLSQAFYDEDFELVKIMTGHQIQMLGGKLFPKVWKMQKADVKDEYTLLS
;
A
#
# COMPACT_ATOMS: atom_id res chain seq x y z
N GLY A 1 -21.81 5.44 -8.68
CA GLY A 1 -21.19 4.21 -8.16
C GLY A 1 -20.03 3.87 -9.06
N GLN A 2 -18.82 3.73 -8.52
CA GLN A 2 -17.64 3.39 -9.31
C GLN A 2 -17.65 1.88 -9.60
N GLU A 3 -17.79 1.52 -10.86
CA GLU A 3 -17.65 0.14 -11.32
C GLU A 3 -16.17 -0.13 -11.61
N MET A 4 -15.58 -1.12 -10.94
CA MET A 4 -14.20 -1.52 -11.16
C MET A 4 -14.11 -2.84 -11.93
N TRP A 5 -13.06 -2.93 -12.74
CA TRP A 5 -12.76 -4.06 -13.61
C TRP A 5 -11.32 -4.49 -13.40
N ILE A 6 -11.08 -5.81 -13.32
CA ILE A 6 -9.73 -6.38 -13.32
C ILE A 6 -9.51 -7.14 -14.62
N TYR A 7 -8.33 -6.94 -15.21
CA TYR A 7 -7.85 -7.69 -16.37
C TYR A 7 -7.00 -8.88 -15.90
N ASN A 8 -7.42 -10.10 -16.23
CA ASN A 8 -6.63 -11.31 -15.98
C ASN A 8 -5.92 -11.76 -17.27
N PRO A 9 -4.60 -11.55 -17.40
CA PRO A 9 -3.86 -11.88 -18.62
C PRO A 9 -3.72 -13.40 -18.86
N LYS A 10 -3.91 -14.24 -17.83
CA LYS A 10 -3.85 -15.71 -17.99
C LYS A 10 -5.06 -16.29 -18.72
N VAL A 11 -6.19 -15.60 -18.68
CA VAL A 11 -7.45 -16.06 -19.33
C VAL A 11 -8.04 -15.03 -20.29
N ASN A 12 -7.33 -13.91 -20.52
CA ASN A 12 -7.73 -12.79 -21.36
C ASN A 12 -9.18 -12.33 -21.14
N ARG A 13 -9.58 -12.19 -19.86
CA ARG A 13 -10.93 -11.78 -19.47
C ARG A 13 -10.92 -10.58 -18.55
N VAL A 14 -11.95 -9.76 -18.72
CA VAL A 14 -12.26 -8.58 -17.93
C VAL A 14 -13.46 -8.90 -17.06
N ILE A 15 -13.30 -8.81 -15.73
CA ILE A 15 -14.33 -9.20 -14.76
C ILE A 15 -14.79 -7.98 -13.96
N LYS A 16 -16.11 -7.78 -13.90
CA LYS A 16 -16.75 -6.71 -13.11
C LYS A 16 -16.77 -7.10 -11.64
N LEU A 17 -16.28 -6.24 -10.76
CA LEU A 17 -16.27 -6.52 -9.33
C LEU A 17 -17.55 -6.03 -8.64
N PRO A 18 -18.26 -6.89 -7.88
CA PRO A 18 -19.41 -6.49 -7.08
C PRO A 18 -18.99 -5.64 -5.87
N PRO A 19 -19.79 -4.64 -5.45
CA PRO A 19 -19.48 -3.78 -4.30
C PRO A 19 -19.29 -4.52 -2.96
N SER A 20 -19.89 -5.70 -2.80
CA SER A 20 -19.81 -6.52 -1.59
C SER A 20 -18.44 -7.19 -1.37
N MET A 21 -17.56 -7.19 -2.38
CA MET A 21 -16.22 -7.78 -2.27
C MET A 21 -15.16 -6.80 -1.74
N MET A 22 -15.53 -5.57 -1.36
CA MET A 22 -14.57 -4.57 -0.83
C MET A 22 -14.01 -4.92 0.57
N SER A 23 -14.65 -5.83 1.30
CA SER A 23 -14.32 -6.22 2.68
C SER A 23 -13.64 -7.58 2.81
N GLN A 24 -13.43 -8.31 1.70
CA GLN A 24 -12.88 -9.67 1.72
C GLN A 24 -11.50 -9.73 1.05
N ALA A 25 -10.65 -10.59 1.62
CA ALA A 25 -9.30 -10.91 1.19
C ALA A 25 -9.21 -11.12 -0.34
N TRP A 26 -8.27 -10.44 -0.97
CA TRP A 26 -7.96 -10.65 -2.39
C TRP A 26 -7.39 -12.07 -2.55
N MET A 27 -8.16 -12.96 -3.19
CA MET A 27 -7.68 -14.30 -3.59
C MET A 27 -7.09 -15.16 -2.45
N GLY A 28 -7.63 -15.04 -1.23
CA GLY A 28 -7.09 -15.77 -0.06
C GLY A 28 -5.75 -15.22 0.44
N SER A 29 -5.48 -13.95 0.18
CA SER A 29 -4.26 -13.24 0.56
C SER A 29 -4.55 -12.00 1.41
N ASP A 30 -3.58 -11.52 2.19
CA ASP A 30 -3.74 -10.42 3.18
C ASP A 30 -3.92 -9.01 2.56
N PHE A 31 -4.03 -8.93 1.24
CA PHE A 31 -4.38 -7.71 0.54
C PHE A 31 -5.90 -7.50 0.62
N SER A 32 -6.32 -6.34 1.09
CA SER A 32 -7.73 -5.94 1.01
C SER A 32 -7.93 -5.08 -0.23
N ASN A 33 -9.14 -5.10 -0.79
CA ASN A 33 -9.53 -4.25 -1.93
C ASN A 33 -9.33 -2.74 -1.68
N ASN A 34 -9.12 -2.34 -0.43
CA ASN A 34 -8.83 -0.97 -0.04
C ASN A 34 -7.38 -0.54 -0.39
N ASP A 35 -6.45 -1.49 -0.53
CA ASP A 35 -5.02 -1.22 -0.77
C ASP A 35 -4.74 -0.82 -2.23
N LEU A 36 -5.60 -1.22 -3.18
CA LEU A 36 -5.42 -0.99 -4.62
C LEU A 36 -6.30 0.16 -5.19
N ALA A 37 -7.39 0.53 -4.51
CA ALA A 37 -8.39 1.47 -5.03
C ALA A 37 -8.13 2.95 -4.68
N LYS A 38 -7.11 3.25 -3.86
CA LYS A 38 -7.00 4.53 -3.15
C LYS A 38 -5.64 5.20 -3.24
N SER A 39 -4.86 4.99 -4.31
CA SER A 39 -3.55 5.65 -4.47
C SER A 39 -3.63 7.18 -4.40
N ASP A 40 -4.73 7.79 -4.86
CA ASP A 40 -4.95 9.25 -4.77
C ASP A 40 -5.69 9.67 -3.50
N SER A 41 -6.39 8.74 -2.85
CA SER A 41 -7.17 9.03 -1.64
C SER A 41 -6.26 9.36 -0.48
N ILE A 42 -5.06 8.77 -0.39
CA ILE A 42 -4.14 9.09 0.70
C ILE A 42 -3.76 10.59 0.71
N ILE A 43 -3.67 11.22 -0.46
CA ILE A 43 -3.34 12.64 -0.62
C ILE A 43 -4.52 13.52 -0.16
N ALA A 44 -5.75 13.09 -0.44
CA ALA A 44 -6.97 13.85 -0.14
C ALA A 44 -7.49 13.62 1.28
N ASP A 45 -7.36 12.40 1.80
CA ASP A 45 -8.01 11.93 3.03
C ASP A 45 -7.10 12.05 4.25
N TYR A 46 -5.79 12.25 4.07
CA TYR A 46 -4.82 12.31 5.15
C TYR A 46 -4.09 13.67 5.21
N THR A 47 -3.61 14.00 6.40
CA THR A 47 -2.62 15.05 6.66
C THR A 47 -1.26 14.38 6.83
N HIS A 48 -0.25 14.87 6.10
CA HIS A 48 1.07 14.28 6.04
C HIS A 48 2.11 15.11 6.81
N LYS A 49 3.01 14.42 7.50
CA LYS A 49 4.18 15.03 8.14
C LYS A 49 5.40 14.13 7.96
N ILE A 50 6.51 14.70 7.51
CA ILE A 50 7.80 14.02 7.59
C ILE A 50 8.21 13.96 9.06
N THR A 51 8.36 12.76 9.60
CA THR A 51 8.73 12.55 11.01
C THR A 51 10.18 12.18 11.18
N GLU A 52 10.80 11.61 10.15
CA GLU A 52 12.17 11.12 10.19
C GLU A 52 12.77 11.08 8.78
N THR A 53 14.10 11.05 8.72
CA THR A 53 14.85 10.80 7.50
C THR A 53 15.87 9.70 7.73
N GLU A 54 15.94 8.75 6.80
CA GLU A 54 16.87 7.61 6.83
C GLU A 54 17.67 7.54 5.53
N THR A 55 18.51 6.51 5.37
CA THR A 55 19.23 6.23 4.12
C THR A 55 18.96 4.80 3.64
N HIS A 56 18.73 4.64 2.33
CA HIS A 56 18.56 3.35 1.67
C HIS A 56 19.28 3.38 0.31
N ASP A 57 20.20 2.44 0.07
CA ASP A 57 21.07 2.40 -1.13
C ASP A 57 21.75 3.74 -1.43
N GLY A 58 22.25 4.42 -0.39
CA GLY A 58 22.91 5.73 -0.52
C GLY A 58 21.98 6.89 -0.89
N LYS A 59 20.66 6.69 -0.89
CA LYS A 59 19.65 7.72 -1.11
C LYS A 59 18.94 8.07 0.19
N LYS A 60 18.59 9.33 0.35
CA LYS A 60 17.75 9.78 1.46
C LYS A 60 16.35 9.18 1.35
N VAL A 61 15.81 8.72 2.46
CA VAL A 61 14.43 8.24 2.61
C VAL A 61 13.69 9.17 3.55
N TYR A 62 12.51 9.62 3.14
CA TYR A 62 11.58 10.34 3.98
C TYR A 62 10.60 9.35 4.62
N VAL A 63 10.52 9.40 5.94
CA VAL A 63 9.48 8.70 6.70
C VAL A 63 8.32 9.65 6.91
N VAL A 64 7.19 9.35 6.28
CA VAL A 64 6.00 10.21 6.28
C VAL A 64 4.92 9.56 7.14
N LYS A 65 4.55 10.24 8.22
CA LYS A 65 3.35 9.93 9.00
C LYS A 65 2.13 10.57 8.34
N SER A 66 1.11 9.76 8.08
CA SER A 66 -0.15 10.17 7.48
C SER A 66 -1.27 9.92 8.48
N MET A 67 -1.95 10.98 8.90
CA MET A 67 -3.08 10.95 9.83
C MET A 67 -4.38 11.23 9.09
N PRO A 68 -5.44 10.42 9.25
CA PRO A 68 -6.71 10.67 8.56
C PRO A 68 -7.28 12.02 8.99
N LYS A 69 -7.95 12.72 8.07
CA LYS A 69 -8.74 13.91 8.40
C LYS A 69 -10.00 13.50 9.18
N PRO A 70 -10.56 14.36 10.03
CA PRO A 70 -11.66 13.99 10.94
C PRO A 70 -12.89 13.35 10.27
N GLU A 71 -13.21 13.71 9.02
CA GLU A 71 -14.38 13.20 8.29
C GLU A 71 -14.00 12.27 7.13
N ALA A 72 -12.74 11.85 7.05
CA ALA A 72 -12.28 11.00 5.96
C ALA A 72 -12.91 9.59 6.07
N PRO A 73 -13.51 9.05 4.99
CA PRO A 73 -14.10 7.71 4.98
C PRO A 73 -13.01 6.64 4.83
N VAL A 74 -12.18 6.50 5.86
CA VAL A 74 -11.01 5.62 5.90
C VAL A 74 -11.02 4.73 7.13
N VAL A 75 -10.32 3.60 7.05
CA VAL A 75 -10.32 2.53 8.08
C VAL A 75 -9.04 2.49 8.92
N TRP A 76 -8.01 3.24 8.53
CA TRP A 76 -6.71 3.23 9.21
C TRP A 76 -6.56 4.49 10.05
N GLY A 77 -6.29 4.32 11.35
CA GLY A 77 -6.03 5.42 12.27
C GLY A 77 -4.71 6.13 11.97
N MET A 78 -3.75 5.43 11.37
CA MET A 78 -2.51 6.04 10.86
C MET A 78 -1.90 5.18 9.75
N GLN A 79 -1.18 5.84 8.84
CA GLN A 79 -0.27 5.16 7.93
C GLN A 79 1.13 5.77 8.01
N LYS A 80 2.16 4.95 7.82
CA LYS A 80 3.56 5.39 7.74
C LYS A 80 4.18 4.95 6.42
N LEU A 81 4.62 5.91 5.62
CA LEU A 81 5.22 5.67 4.32
C LEU A 81 6.72 5.88 4.39
N ARG A 82 7.48 5.09 3.63
CA ARG A 82 8.92 5.30 3.39
C ARG A 82 9.13 5.56 1.90
N ILE A 83 9.55 6.77 1.55
CA ILE A 83 9.69 7.23 0.17
C ILE A 83 11.10 7.80 -0.01
N ARG A 84 11.85 7.31 -1.00
CA ARG A 84 13.17 7.85 -1.33
C ARG A 84 13.07 9.21 -2.01
N GLU A 85 14.16 9.99 -1.92
CA GLU A 85 14.29 11.28 -2.60
C GLU A 85 14.19 11.21 -4.13
N ASP A 86 14.40 10.04 -4.73
CA ASP A 86 14.16 9.75 -6.15
C ASP A 86 12.75 9.23 -6.45
N HIS A 87 11.82 9.41 -5.51
CA HIS A 87 10.40 9.02 -5.58
C HIS A 87 10.16 7.52 -5.68
N VAL A 88 11.11 6.69 -5.26
CA VAL A 88 10.89 5.25 -5.10
C VAL A 88 10.14 5.01 -3.80
N PHE A 89 8.98 4.38 -3.90
CA PHE A 89 8.19 3.94 -2.75
C PHE A 89 8.81 2.67 -2.18
N LEU A 90 9.22 2.69 -0.91
CA LEU A 90 9.83 1.54 -0.25
C LEU A 90 8.83 0.73 0.55
N SER A 91 7.98 1.38 1.33
CA SER A 91 7.01 0.65 2.17
C SER A 91 5.85 1.50 2.66
N GLN A 92 4.78 0.83 3.06
CA GLN A 92 3.61 1.37 3.74
C GLN A 92 3.29 0.51 4.95
N ALA A 93 3.31 1.09 6.14
CA ALA A 93 2.80 0.47 7.35
C ALA A 93 1.42 1.04 7.67
N PHE A 94 0.49 0.14 8.01
CA PHE A 94 -0.90 0.45 8.31
C PHE A 94 -1.17 0.19 9.79
N TYR A 95 -1.76 1.17 10.44
CA TYR A 95 -2.06 1.15 11.87
C TYR A 95 -3.54 1.34 12.10
N ASP A 96 -4.07 0.71 13.14
CA ASP A 96 -5.46 0.88 13.58
C ASP A 96 -5.68 2.20 14.34
N GLU A 97 -6.85 2.35 14.95
CA GLU A 97 -7.27 3.55 15.70
C GLU A 97 -6.47 3.73 17.00
N ASP A 98 -5.94 2.64 17.57
CA ASP A 98 -5.09 2.64 18.76
C ASP A 98 -3.59 2.82 18.42
N PHE A 99 -3.27 3.03 17.13
CA PHE A 99 -1.93 3.13 16.57
C PHE A 99 -1.08 1.86 16.71
N GLU A 100 -1.71 0.70 16.79
CA GLU A 100 -1.03 -0.58 16.73
C GLU A 100 -0.78 -0.96 15.26
N LEU A 101 0.40 -1.55 14.99
CA LEU A 101 0.75 -1.95 13.63
C LEU A 101 -0.09 -3.17 13.24
N VAL A 102 -0.86 -3.06 12.16
CA VAL A 102 -1.70 -4.16 11.66
C VAL A 102 -0.98 -4.94 10.57
N LYS A 103 -0.45 -4.24 9.57
CA LYS A 103 0.27 -4.86 8.45
C LYS A 103 1.23 -3.88 7.77
N ILE A 104 2.16 -4.43 7.00
CA ILE A 104 3.14 -3.67 6.23
C ILE A 104 3.25 -4.22 4.80
N MET A 105 3.21 -3.31 3.84
CA MET A 105 3.58 -3.54 2.45
C MET A 105 5.01 -3.07 2.22
N THR A 106 5.88 -3.93 1.69
CA THR A 106 7.28 -3.61 1.38
C THR A 106 7.58 -3.91 -0.09
N GLY A 107 8.24 -2.95 -0.75
CA GLY A 107 8.74 -3.10 -2.11
C GLY A 107 10.17 -3.67 -2.10
N HIS A 108 10.42 -4.63 -2.99
CA HIS A 108 11.70 -5.30 -3.17
C HIS A 108 12.11 -5.31 -4.65
N GLN A 109 13.37 -5.63 -4.91
CA GLN A 109 13.95 -5.72 -6.25
C GLN A 109 13.70 -4.44 -7.06
N ILE A 110 14.19 -3.31 -6.55
CA ILE A 110 14.09 -2.02 -7.22
C ILE A 110 14.90 -2.09 -8.52
N GLN A 111 14.24 -1.89 -9.65
CA GLN A 111 14.86 -1.93 -10.97
C GLN A 111 14.22 -0.91 -11.91
N MET A 112 14.87 -0.66 -13.05
CA MET A 112 14.35 0.26 -14.06
C MET A 112 13.17 -0.39 -14.81
N LEU A 113 11.98 0.19 -14.70
CA LEU A 113 10.77 -0.22 -15.40
C LEU A 113 10.14 1.01 -16.06
N GLY A 114 9.99 0.98 -17.39
CA GLY A 114 9.36 2.08 -18.13
C GLY A 114 10.04 3.45 -17.94
N GLY A 115 11.36 3.46 -17.71
CA GLY A 115 12.13 4.70 -17.52
C GLY A 115 12.13 5.26 -16.09
N LYS A 116 11.56 4.55 -15.11
CA LYS A 116 11.61 4.90 -13.69
C LYS A 116 12.09 3.72 -12.83
N LEU A 117 12.80 4.00 -11.75
CA LEU A 117 13.08 2.99 -10.73
C LEU A 117 11.79 2.63 -9.98
N PHE A 118 11.48 1.34 -9.91
CA PHE A 118 10.27 0.85 -9.26
C PHE A 118 10.51 -0.52 -8.62
N PRO A 119 9.90 -0.82 -7.46
CA PRO A 119 9.96 -2.16 -6.88
C PRO A 119 9.21 -3.16 -7.77
N LYS A 120 9.90 -4.21 -8.22
CA LYS A 120 9.28 -5.27 -9.02
C LYS A 120 8.41 -6.19 -8.16
N VAL A 121 8.83 -6.42 -6.93
CA VAL A 121 8.19 -7.38 -6.03
C VAL A 121 7.59 -6.63 -4.84
N TRP A 122 6.36 -6.94 -4.49
CA TRP A 122 5.68 -6.42 -3.31
C TRP A 122 5.40 -7.53 -2.32
N LYS A 123 5.77 -7.34 -1.06
CA LYS A 123 5.46 -8.22 0.05
C LYS A 123 4.48 -7.54 1.00
N MET A 124 3.32 -8.14 1.21
CA MET A 124 2.40 -7.75 2.29
C MET A 124 2.53 -8.75 3.44
N GLN A 125 2.64 -8.25 4.66
CA GLN A 125 2.80 -9.05 5.86
C GLN A 125 2.02 -8.43 7.03
N LYS A 126 1.27 -9.27 7.77
CA LYS A 126 0.63 -8.88 9.03
C LYS A 126 1.66 -8.73 10.15
N ALA A 127 1.41 -7.85 11.11
CA ALA A 127 2.38 -7.56 12.17
C ALA A 127 2.54 -8.71 13.19
N ASP A 128 1.45 -9.43 13.44
CA ASP A 128 1.33 -10.52 14.41
C ASP A 128 1.74 -11.88 13.83
N VAL A 129 1.89 -12.01 12.51
CA VAL A 129 2.23 -13.26 11.85
C VAL A 129 3.56 -13.14 11.08
N LYS A 130 4.59 -13.87 11.55
CA LYS A 130 5.93 -13.80 10.96
C LYS A 130 6.07 -14.61 9.66
N ASP A 131 5.36 -15.73 9.56
CA ASP A 131 5.56 -16.73 8.49
C ASP A 131 4.45 -16.72 7.43
N GLU A 132 3.42 -15.89 7.60
CA GLU A 132 2.38 -15.68 6.58
C GLU A 132 2.58 -14.33 5.90
N TYR A 133 2.72 -14.39 4.57
CA TYR A 133 2.88 -13.20 3.75
C TYR A 133 2.39 -13.49 2.34
N THR A 134 2.02 -12.42 1.64
CA THR A 134 1.65 -12.47 0.23
C THR A 134 2.72 -11.76 -0.61
N LEU A 135 3.16 -12.41 -1.69
CA LEU A 135 4.05 -11.82 -2.68
C LEU A 135 3.30 -11.53 -3.98
N LEU A 136 3.57 -10.35 -4.55
CA LEU A 136 3.17 -9.96 -5.90
C LEU A 136 4.43 -9.67 -6.71
N SER A 137 4.53 -10.19 -7.93
CA SER A 137 5.72 -10.11 -8.80
C SER A 137 5.36 -9.95 -10.26
#